data_AF-A0A929HQJ4-F1
#
_entry.id   AF-A0A929HQJ4-F1
#
_cell.length_a   1.000
_cell.length_b   1.000
_cell.length_c   1.000
_cell.angle_alpha   90.00
_cell.angle_beta   90.00
_cell.angle_gamma   90.00
#
_symmetry.space_group_name_H-M   'P 1'
#
loop_
_entity.id
_entity.type
_entity.pdbx_description
1 polymer ?
#
loop_
_entity_poly.entity_id
_entity_poly.type
_entity_poly.pdbx_seq_one_letter_code
_entity_poly.pdbx_strand_id
1 'polypeptide(L)' 'MAKILVVDDEEHIRLLYSEELKEEGYDVITA' A
#
# COMPACT_ATOMS: atom_id res chain seq x y z
N MET A 1 -8.49 6.92 -10.73
CA MET A 1 -7.57 6.11 -9.90
C MET A 1 -8.11 6.14 -8.48
N ALA A 2 -8.30 4.97 -7.87
CA ALA A 2 -8.71 4.88 -6.47
C ALA A 2 -7.50 5.09 -5.56
N LYS A 3 -7.72 5.71 -4.41
CA LYS A 3 -6.71 5.91 -3.38
C LYS A 3 -6.88 4.86 -2.28
N ILE A 4 -5.81 4.19 -1.90
CA ILE A 4 -5.81 3.09 -0.92
C ILE A 4 -4.95 3.48 0.28
N LEU A 5 -5.47 3.23 1.49
CA LEU A 5 -4.72 3.34 2.75
C LEU A 5 -4.43 1.93 3.27
N VAL A 6 -3.15 1.60 3.41
CA VAL A 6 -2.69 0.36 4.04
C VAL A 6 -2.32 0.65 5.49
N VAL A 7 -3.00 0.01 6.44
CA VAL A 7 -2.76 0.15 7.88
C VAL A 7 -2.42 -1.22 8.44
N ASP A 8 -1.22 -1.35 9.00
CA ASP A 8 -0.71 -2.58 9.59
C ASP A 8 0.41 -2.22 10.59
N ASP A 9 0.56 -2.96 11.68
CA ASP A 9 1.60 -2.69 12.69
C ASP A 9 3.00 -3.09 12.21
N GLU A 10 3.12 -4.00 11.26
CA GLU A 10 4.38 -4.47 10.70
C GLU A 10 4.80 -3.68 9.44
N GLU A 11 5.97 -3.02 9.49
CA GLU A 11 6.46 -2.20 8.36
C GLU A 11 6.67 -3.01 7.07
N HIS A 12 7.19 -4.23 7.17
CA HIS A 12 7.42 -5.09 6.01
C HIS A 12 6.11 -5.48 5.32
N ILE A 13 5.03 -5.65 6.08
CA ILE A 13 3.71 -5.95 5.52
C ILE A 13 3.17 -4.73 4.77
N ARG A 14 3.29 -3.52 5.35
CA ARG A 14 2.92 -2.29 4.64
C ARG A 14 3.71 -2.09 3.36
N LEU A 15 5.01 -2.42 3.36
CA LEU A 15 5.87 -2.31 2.18
C LEU A 15 5.41 -3.27 1.06
N LEU A 16 5.26 -4.56 1.39
CA LEU A 16 4.82 -5.58 0.43
C LEU A 16 3.53 -5.18 -0.28
N TYR A 17 2.48 -4.85 0.47
CA TYR A 17 1.21 -4.45 -0.13
C TYR A 17 1.29 -3.12 -0.89
N SER A 18 2.13 -2.19 -0.43
CA SER A 18 2.31 -0.92 -1.14
C SER A 18 2.96 -1.09 -2.50
N GLU A 19 3.91 -2.02 -2.65
CA GLU A 19 4.57 -2.31 -3.92
C GLU A 19 3.59 -2.95 -4.91
N GLU A 20 2.95 -4.05 -4.52
CA GLU A 20 1.99 -4.78 -5.36
C GLU A 20 0.84 -3.87 -5.84
N LEU A 21 0.27 -3.05 -4.94
CA LEU A 21 -0.82 -2.14 -5.30
C LEU A 21 -0.36 -0.98 -6.18
N LYS A 22 0.88 -0.51 -6.05
CA LYS A 22 1.43 0.51 -6.96
C LYS A 22 1.68 -0.06 -8.34
N GLU A 23 2.12 -1.31 -8.46
CA GLU A 23 2.30 -2.00 -9.75
C GLU A 23 0.97 -2.17 -10.49
N GLU A 24 -0.12 -2.41 -9.76
CA GLU A 24 -1.49 -2.44 -10.30
C GLU A 24 -2.06 -1.04 -10.63
N GLY A 25 -1.33 0.04 -10.35
CA GLY A 25 -1.68 1.41 -10.73
C GLY A 25 -2.54 2.17 -9.71
N TYR A 26 -2.58 1.74 -8.45
CA TYR A 26 -3.25 2.47 -7.37
C TYR A 26 -2.37 3.56 -6.75
N ASP A 27 -2.99 4.63 -6.25
CA ASP A 27 -2.33 5.62 -5.38
C ASP A 27 -2.40 5.12 -3.94
N VAL A 28 -1.26 4.75 -3.36
CA VAL A 28 -1.18 4.08 -2.06
C VAL A 28 -0.52 4.98 -1.01
N ILE A 29 -1.19 5.12 0.13
CA ILE A 29 -0.68 5.73 1.36
C ILE A 29 -0.63 4.70 2.48
N THR A 30 0.29 4.88 3.43
CA THR A 30 0.45 3.98 4.59
C THR A 30 0.25 4.74 5.90
N ALA A 31 -0.23 4.05 6.93
CA ALA A 31 -0.30 4.56 8.31
C ALA A 31 0.09 3.48 9.32
#